data_AF-A0A2I0UHB4-F1
#
_entry.id   AF-A0A2I0UHB4-F1
#
_cell.length_a   1.000
_cell.length_b   1.000
_cell.length_c   1.000
_cell.angle_alpha   90.00
_cell.angle_beta   90.00
_cell.angle_gamma   90.00
#
_symmetry.space_group_name_H-M   'P 1'
#
loop_
_entity.id
_entity.type
_entity.pdbx_description
1 polymer ?
#
loop_
_entity_poly.entity_id
_entity_poly.type
_entity_poly.pdbx_seq_one_letter_code
_entity_poly.pdbx_strand_id
1 'polypeptide(L)'
;MERFILGVISKNVEEKKAIRSSQHRSTKGKSCLTNLIAFYNGMTGWMDEGRAVDVVYLDIIKAFNTISHSFLIGKLRKCGLDKWTVRWIETWLKDRAQRVMISGTESSWRSITSGAFQGSVLGPVLFNIFINDLDEGMECPLSKFADDTTLGGVADKREGCAATQRDLDRLESWAERNLMKFNKGKWRVVHLGRNNPLHQDRLGADLLESSSVEKDLGVLVDNRMTMS
;
A
#
# COMPACT_ATOMS: atom_id res chain seq x y z
N MET A 1 -17.16 -5.39 21.30
CA MET A 1 -17.38 -6.38 20.22
C MET A 1 -16.29 -6.32 19.15
N GLU A 2 -16.01 -5.16 18.54
CA GLU A 2 -14.94 -5.00 17.54
C GLU A 2 -13.58 -5.58 17.97
N ARG A 3 -13.14 -5.34 19.22
CA ARG A 3 -11.87 -5.89 19.75
C ARG A 3 -11.83 -7.42 19.77
N PHE A 4 -12.96 -8.08 20.03
CA PHE A 4 -13.04 -9.55 20.03
C PHE A 4 -12.92 -10.07 18.59
N ILE A 5 -13.67 -9.47 17.66
CA ILE A 5 -13.60 -9.80 16.24
C ILE A 5 -12.20 -9.54 15.68
N LEU A 6 -11.54 -8.45 16.08
CA LEU A 6 -10.14 -8.19 15.73
C LEU A 6 -9.24 -9.35 16.17
N GLY A 7 -9.40 -9.85 17.40
CA GLY A 7 -8.63 -11.00 17.88
C GLY A 7 -8.81 -12.25 17.01
N VAL A 8 -10.05 -12.53 16.59
CA VAL A 8 -10.37 -13.65 15.69
C VAL A 8 -9.72 -13.45 14.31
N ILE A 9 -9.87 -12.27 13.71
CA ILE A 9 -9.31 -11.96 12.39
C ILE A 9 -7.79 -12.05 12.42
N SER A 10 -7.14 -11.39 13.39
CA SER A 10 -5.68 -11.37 13.50
C SER A 10 -5.11 -12.76 13.67
N LYS A 11 -5.72 -13.60 14.54
CA LYS A 11 -5.29 -14.99 14.72
C LYS A 11 -5.41 -15.78 13.42
N ASN A 12 -6.54 -15.69 12.73
CA ASN A 12 -6.80 -16.42 11.48
C ASN A 12 -5.81 -16.00 10.38
N VAL A 13 -5.56 -14.70 10.26
CA VAL A 13 -4.63 -14.11 9.30
C VAL A 13 -3.19 -14.54 9.57
N GLU A 14 -2.76 -14.55 10.84
CA GLU A 14 -1.43 -15.02 11.25
C GLU A 14 -1.25 -16.53 10.97
N GLU A 15 -2.19 -17.37 11.41
CA GLU A 15 -2.12 -18.83 11.26
C GLU A 15 -2.07 -19.26 9.79
N LYS A 16 -2.83 -18.58 8.93
CA LYS A 16 -2.89 -18.91 7.49
C LYS A 16 -1.81 -18.22 6.66
N LYS A 17 -0.95 -17.39 7.29
CA LYS A 17 -0.02 -16.49 6.58
C LYS A 17 -0.74 -15.71 5.46
N ALA A 18 -1.98 -15.29 5.76
CA ALA A 18 -2.86 -14.72 4.75
C ALA A 18 -2.38 -13.33 4.30
N ILE A 19 -1.58 -12.63 5.12
CA ILE A 19 -0.97 -11.35 4.79
C ILE A 19 0.45 -11.54 4.28
N ARG A 20 0.76 -10.96 3.13
CA ARG A 20 2.08 -11.03 2.49
C ARG A 20 3.15 -10.32 3.32
N SER A 21 4.40 -10.78 3.20
CA SER A 21 5.54 -10.28 3.99
C SER A 21 5.87 -8.80 3.74
N SER A 22 5.57 -8.30 2.54
CA SER A 22 5.70 -6.90 2.13
C SER A 22 4.86 -5.92 2.97
N GLN A 23 3.74 -6.36 3.55
CA GLN A 23 2.90 -5.51 4.40
C GLN A 23 3.42 -5.46 5.83
N HIS A 24 3.69 -4.25 6.34
CA HIS A 24 4.22 -4.07 7.70
C HIS A 24 3.31 -3.33 8.66
N ARG A 25 2.47 -2.40 8.18
CA ARG A 25 1.58 -1.66 9.08
C ARG A 25 0.53 -2.58 9.68
N SER A 26 0.25 -2.43 10.97
CA SER A 26 -0.79 -3.18 11.69
C SER A 26 -0.65 -4.71 11.61
N THR A 27 0.58 -5.20 11.45
CA THR A 27 0.94 -6.61 11.57
C THR A 27 1.78 -6.78 12.84
N LYS A 28 1.50 -7.82 13.64
CA LYS A 28 2.23 -8.07 14.88
C LYS A 28 3.72 -8.26 14.62
N GLY A 29 4.57 -7.59 15.41
CA GLY A 29 6.03 -7.67 15.27
C GLY A 29 6.63 -6.88 14.11
N LYS A 30 5.82 -6.13 13.34
CA LYS A 30 6.28 -5.26 12.27
C LYS A 30 6.07 -3.79 12.64
N SER A 31 7.01 -2.94 12.24
CA SER A 31 7.02 -1.50 12.46
C SER A 31 7.44 -0.75 11.19
N CYS A 32 7.39 0.59 11.23
CA CYS A 32 8.00 1.43 10.21
C CYS A 32 9.48 1.06 10.01
N LEU A 33 10.25 0.92 11.10
CA LEU A 33 11.66 0.58 11.04
C LEU A 33 11.91 -0.77 10.35
N THR A 34 11.16 -1.82 10.70
CA THR A 34 11.35 -3.14 10.06
C THR A 34 10.96 -3.11 8.57
N ASN A 35 9.99 -2.27 8.20
CA ASN A 35 9.59 -2.09 6.81
C ASN A 35 10.73 -1.46 6.00
N LEU A 36 11.26 -0.34 6.49
CA LEU A 36 12.38 0.35 5.87
C LEU A 36 13.61 -0.56 5.77
N ILE A 37 13.97 -1.26 6.85
CA ILE A 37 15.11 -2.19 6.83
C ILE A 37 14.89 -3.30 5.80
N ALA A 38 13.72 -3.95 5.79
CA ALA A 38 13.45 -5.05 4.86
C ALA A 38 13.52 -4.60 3.39
N PHE A 39 12.99 -3.40 3.10
CA PHE A 39 12.98 -2.85 1.74
C PHE A 39 14.37 -2.36 1.32
N TYR A 40 15.00 -1.49 2.11
CA TYR A 40 16.29 -0.90 1.76
C TYR A 40 17.43 -1.91 1.80
N ASN A 41 17.39 -2.96 2.63
CA ASN A 41 18.41 -4.02 2.55
C ASN A 41 18.46 -4.68 1.16
N GLY A 42 17.31 -4.81 0.49
CA GLY A 42 17.25 -5.29 -0.89
C GLY A 42 17.86 -4.29 -1.87
N MET A 43 17.52 -3.01 -1.71
CA MET A 43 18.03 -1.94 -2.58
C MET A 43 19.54 -1.75 -2.42
N THR A 44 20.04 -1.76 -1.19
CA THR A 44 21.47 -1.64 -0.89
C THR A 44 22.26 -2.82 -1.43
N GLY A 45 21.71 -4.04 -1.37
CA GLY A 45 22.36 -5.20 -2.01
C GLY A 45 22.65 -4.99 -3.50
N TRP A 46 21.70 -4.39 -4.25
CA TRP A 46 21.94 -4.05 -5.65
C TRP A 46 22.93 -2.89 -5.85
N MET A 47 22.90 -1.89 -4.95
CA MET A 47 23.85 -0.78 -5.01
C MET A 47 25.29 -1.24 -4.71
N ASP A 48 25.46 -2.17 -3.78
CA ASP A 48 26.76 -2.76 -3.42
C ASP A 48 27.34 -3.60 -4.58
N GLU A 49 26.47 -4.19 -5.41
CA GLU A 49 26.83 -4.81 -6.69
C GLU A 49 27.17 -3.80 -7.80
N GLY A 50 27.10 -2.49 -7.50
CA GLY A 50 27.37 -1.41 -8.46
C GLY A 50 26.23 -1.14 -9.44
N ARG A 51 25.01 -1.61 -9.14
CA ARG A 51 23.84 -1.42 -10.01
C ARG A 51 23.12 -0.12 -9.68
N ALA A 52 22.52 0.48 -10.71
CA ALA A 52 21.59 1.60 -10.56
C ALA A 52 20.21 1.08 -10.12
N VAL A 53 19.55 1.80 -9.22
CA VAL A 53 18.25 1.42 -8.64
C VAL A 53 17.31 2.61 -8.68
N ASP A 54 16.06 2.40 -9.06
CA ASP A 54 15.00 3.40 -8.97
C ASP A 54 14.05 3.02 -7.84
N VAL A 55 13.79 3.97 -6.94
CA VAL A 55 12.82 3.83 -5.86
C VAL A 55 11.63 4.71 -6.15
N VAL A 56 10.49 4.07 -6.42
CA VAL A 56 9.23 4.73 -6.78
C VAL A 56 8.32 4.78 -5.57
N TYR A 57 7.87 5.98 -5.23
CA TYR A 57 6.91 6.25 -4.16
C TYR A 57 5.54 6.58 -4.72
N LEU A 58 4.53 5.88 -4.22
CA LEU A 58 3.12 6.05 -4.56
C LEU A 58 2.29 6.16 -3.27
N ASP A 59 1.23 6.94 -3.33
CA ASP A 59 0.28 7.12 -2.22
C ASP A 59 -1.15 6.84 -2.68
N ILE A 60 -1.91 6.04 -1.94
CA ILE A 60 -3.30 5.74 -2.26
C ILE A 60 -4.23 6.83 -1.72
N ILE A 61 -4.99 7.48 -2.60
CA ILE A 61 -5.90 8.59 -2.24
C ILE A 61 -6.95 8.12 -1.23
N LYS A 62 -6.94 8.76 -0.05
CA LYS A 62 -7.95 8.60 1.01
C LYS A 62 -8.26 7.13 1.29
N ALA A 63 -7.22 6.29 1.43
CA ALA A 63 -7.34 4.84 1.30
C ALA A 63 -8.44 4.21 2.18
N PHE A 64 -8.62 4.66 3.42
CA PHE A 64 -9.69 4.19 4.33
C PHE A 64 -11.12 4.64 3.95
N ASN A 65 -11.26 5.69 3.14
CA ASN A 65 -12.56 6.23 2.71
C ASN A 65 -13.02 5.69 1.34
N THR A 66 -12.10 5.07 0.60
CA THR A 66 -12.34 4.67 -0.80
C THR A 66 -12.66 3.18 -0.94
N ILE A 67 -12.35 2.35 0.06
CA ILE A 67 -12.60 0.90 0.00
C ILE A 67 -14.08 0.59 -0.23
N SER A 68 -14.36 -0.11 -1.32
CA SER A 68 -15.69 -0.67 -1.58
C SER A 68 -15.96 -1.87 -0.69
N HIS A 69 -17.12 -1.86 -0.03
CA HIS A 69 -17.54 -2.92 0.88
C HIS A 69 -17.66 -4.27 0.15
N SER A 70 -18.20 -4.30 -1.07
CA SER A 70 -18.39 -5.55 -1.82
C SER A 70 -17.06 -6.24 -2.17
N PHE A 71 -16.08 -5.45 -2.63
CA PHE A 71 -14.73 -5.97 -2.91
C PHE A 71 -14.03 -6.44 -1.64
N LEU A 72 -14.15 -5.69 -0.53
CA LEU A 72 -13.60 -6.11 0.75
C LEU A 72 -14.18 -7.44 1.23
N ILE A 73 -15.51 -7.63 1.17
CA ILE A 73 -16.14 -8.91 1.54
C ILE A 73 -15.63 -10.05 0.65
N GLY A 74 -15.44 -9.81 -0.66
CA GLY A 74 -14.82 -10.78 -1.56
C GLY A 74 -13.40 -11.17 -1.13
N LYS A 75 -12.56 -10.20 -0.79
CA LYS A 75 -11.18 -10.43 -0.31
C LYS A 75 -11.14 -11.14 1.04
N LEU A 76 -12.02 -10.80 1.98
CA LEU A 76 -12.14 -11.49 3.28
C LEU A 76 -12.44 -12.98 3.09
N ARG A 77 -13.31 -13.33 2.15
CA ARG A 77 -13.60 -14.73 1.79
C ARG A 77 -12.37 -15.42 1.18
N LYS A 78 -11.63 -14.75 0.29
CA LYS A 78 -10.39 -15.27 -0.31
C LYS A 78 -9.26 -15.47 0.71
N CYS A 79 -9.17 -14.62 1.73
CA CYS A 79 -8.25 -14.80 2.86
C CYS A 79 -8.61 -16.00 3.75
N GLY A 80 -9.74 -16.67 3.49
CA GLY A 80 -10.13 -17.88 4.19
C GLY A 80 -10.79 -17.63 5.55
N LEU A 81 -11.25 -16.42 5.84
CA LEU A 81 -12.04 -16.16 7.04
C LEU A 81 -13.32 -17.00 7.03
N ASP A 82 -13.74 -17.46 8.22
CA ASP A 82 -14.94 -18.28 8.33
C ASP A 82 -16.19 -17.47 7.95
N LYS A 83 -17.24 -18.19 7.51
CA LYS A 83 -18.47 -17.57 7.00
C LYS A 83 -19.16 -16.68 8.04
N TRP A 84 -19.06 -17.00 9.33
CA TRP A 84 -19.71 -16.23 10.39
C TRP A 84 -18.99 -14.90 10.63
N THR A 85 -17.67 -14.92 10.70
CA THR A 85 -16.85 -13.69 10.81
C THR A 85 -17.09 -12.77 9.61
N VAL A 86 -17.10 -13.31 8.39
CA VAL A 86 -17.39 -12.52 7.18
C VAL A 86 -18.79 -11.91 7.22
N ARG A 87 -19.82 -12.69 7.60
CA ARG A 87 -21.21 -12.21 7.71
C ARG A 87 -21.36 -11.12 8.78
N TRP A 88 -20.62 -11.24 9.89
CA TRP A 88 -20.61 -10.22 10.93
C TRP A 88 -20.02 -8.90 10.40
N ILE A 89 -18.88 -8.96 9.67
CA ILE A 89 -18.27 -7.77 9.05
C ILE A 89 -19.22 -7.16 8.00
N GLU A 90 -19.86 -7.99 7.18
CA GLU A 90 -20.84 -7.54 6.20
C GLU A 90 -22.00 -6.79 6.85
N THR A 91 -22.51 -7.31 7.98
CA THR A 91 -23.54 -6.64 8.77
C THR A 91 -23.03 -5.35 9.41
N TRP A 92 -21.79 -5.35 9.92
CA TRP A 92 -21.15 -4.18 10.54
C TRP A 92 -20.89 -3.04 9.53
N LEU A 93 -20.69 -3.37 8.25
CA LEU A 93 -20.54 -2.40 7.16
C LEU A 93 -21.87 -1.89 6.59
N LYS A 94 -22.98 -2.58 6.86
CA LYS A 94 -24.28 -2.31 6.25
C LYS A 94 -24.96 -1.09 6.88
N ASP A 95 -25.73 -0.36 6.08
CA ASP A 95 -26.61 0.74 6.49
C ASP A 95 -25.92 1.82 7.33
N ARG A 96 -24.61 2.00 7.17
CA ARG A 96 -23.85 3.06 7.83
C ARG A 96 -24.22 4.41 7.25
N ALA A 97 -24.32 5.42 8.11
CA ALA A 97 -24.52 6.81 7.71
C ALA A 97 -23.51 7.72 8.43
N GLN A 98 -23.14 8.81 7.77
CA GLN A 98 -22.28 9.86 8.32
C GLN A 98 -22.93 11.24 8.17
N ARG A 99 -22.53 12.18 9.01
CA ARG A 99 -22.84 13.61 8.91
C ARG A 99 -21.66 14.41 9.45
N VAL A 100 -21.59 15.68 9.08
CA VAL A 100 -20.54 16.60 9.52
C VAL A 100 -21.13 17.60 10.49
N MET A 101 -20.34 17.98 11.51
CA MET A 101 -20.70 19.04 12.44
C MET A 101 -19.63 20.12 12.46
N ILE A 102 -20.03 21.35 12.18
CA ILE A 102 -19.15 22.53 12.17
C ILE A 102 -19.81 23.59 13.04
N SER A 103 -19.11 24.04 14.09
CA SER A 103 -19.57 25.10 14.98
C SER A 103 -21.01 24.89 15.51
N GLY A 104 -21.35 23.65 15.87
CA GLY A 104 -22.68 23.29 16.39
C GLY A 104 -23.77 23.08 15.33
N THR A 105 -23.48 23.30 14.05
CA THR A 105 -24.44 23.05 12.95
C THR A 105 -24.22 21.66 12.37
N GLU A 106 -25.30 20.88 12.22
CA GLU A 106 -25.27 19.51 11.69
C GLU A 106 -25.66 19.47 10.21
N SER A 107 -24.93 18.69 9.40
CA SER A 107 -25.40 18.33 8.06
C SER A 107 -26.47 17.25 8.11
N SER A 108 -27.18 17.05 7.00
CA SER A 108 -28.01 15.85 6.82
C SER A 108 -27.18 14.58 6.90
N TRP A 109 -27.82 13.48 7.33
CA TRP A 109 -27.25 12.15 7.26
C TRP A 109 -27.07 11.72 5.80
N ARG A 110 -25.94 11.10 5.51
CA ARG A 110 -25.64 10.48 4.21
C ARG A 110 -25.23 9.04 4.41
N SER A 111 -25.84 8.13 3.66
CA SER A 111 -25.45 6.72 3.62
C SER A 111 -24.02 6.56 3.12
N ILE A 112 -23.31 5.59 3.68
CA ILE A 112 -21.93 5.25 3.35
C ILE A 112 -21.93 3.94 2.57
N THR A 113 -21.53 4.02 1.30
CA THR A 113 -21.42 2.85 0.40
C THR A 113 -19.98 2.38 0.23
N SER A 114 -19.00 3.17 0.69
CA SER A 114 -17.57 2.89 0.67
C SER A 114 -16.88 3.59 1.81
N GLY A 115 -15.84 2.97 2.36
CA GLY A 115 -15.02 3.56 3.41
C GLY A 115 -15.76 3.85 4.72
N ALA A 116 -15.20 4.74 5.55
CA ALA A 116 -15.59 5.04 6.94
C ALA A 116 -14.98 4.15 8.03
N PHE A 117 -13.78 3.61 7.74
CA PHE A 117 -12.95 2.93 8.73
C PHE A 117 -12.27 3.88 9.74
N GLN A 118 -12.35 5.20 9.54
CA GLN A 118 -11.71 6.18 10.40
C GLN A 118 -12.31 6.12 11.82
N GLY A 119 -11.46 5.88 12.82
CA GLY A 119 -11.85 5.70 14.22
C GLY A 119 -12.32 4.29 14.59
N SER A 120 -12.43 3.36 13.64
CA SER A 120 -12.71 1.95 13.93
C SER A 120 -11.46 1.20 14.35
N VAL A 121 -11.62 0.27 15.30
CA VAL A 121 -10.56 -0.66 15.73
C VAL A 121 -10.28 -1.71 14.64
N LEU A 122 -11.27 -2.04 13.82
CA LEU A 122 -11.14 -3.01 12.72
C LEU A 122 -10.56 -2.40 11.45
N GLY A 123 -10.72 -1.09 11.28
CA GLY A 123 -10.32 -0.36 10.07
C GLY A 123 -8.93 -0.72 9.52
N PRO A 124 -7.87 -0.63 10.34
CA PRO A 124 -6.51 -0.96 9.89
C PRO A 124 -6.34 -2.41 9.41
N VAL A 125 -6.92 -3.39 10.10
CA VAL A 125 -6.79 -4.80 9.71
C VAL A 125 -7.57 -5.11 8.43
N LEU A 126 -8.75 -4.50 8.27
CA LEU A 126 -9.56 -4.65 7.06
C LEU A 126 -8.89 -4.00 5.85
N PHE A 127 -8.22 -2.86 6.07
CA PHE A 127 -7.42 -2.20 5.05
C PHE A 127 -6.26 -3.08 4.59
N ASN A 128 -5.51 -3.66 5.53
CA ASN A 128 -4.41 -4.59 5.21
C ASN A 128 -4.87 -5.77 4.36
N ILE A 129 -6.01 -6.36 4.70
CA ILE A 129 -6.61 -7.45 3.92
C ILE A 129 -6.99 -6.96 2.51
N PHE A 130 -7.50 -5.74 2.40
CA PHE A 130 -7.89 -5.17 1.12
C PHE A 130 -6.71 -4.99 0.14
N ILE A 131 -5.60 -4.46 0.63
CA ILE A 131 -4.38 -4.20 -0.18
C ILE A 131 -3.44 -5.41 -0.26
N ASN A 132 -3.83 -6.56 0.30
CA ASN A 132 -2.92 -7.69 0.44
C ASN A 132 -2.47 -8.30 -0.89
N ASP A 133 -3.31 -8.21 -1.92
CA ASP A 133 -3.01 -8.69 -3.27
C ASP A 133 -2.37 -7.62 -4.17
N LEU A 134 -2.01 -6.46 -3.62
CA LEU A 134 -1.39 -5.36 -4.37
C LEU A 134 -0.04 -5.78 -4.99
N ASP A 135 0.73 -6.61 -4.29
CA ASP A 135 2.02 -7.16 -4.74
C ASP A 135 1.92 -8.56 -5.35
N GLU A 136 0.72 -9.00 -5.75
CA GLU A 136 0.56 -10.28 -6.43
C GLU A 136 1.11 -10.22 -7.86
N GLY A 137 2.13 -11.05 -8.13
CA GLY A 137 2.75 -11.14 -9.46
C GLY A 137 3.76 -10.03 -9.76
N MET A 138 4.21 -9.26 -8.76
CA MET A 138 5.31 -8.30 -8.94
C MET A 138 6.63 -9.02 -9.18
N GLU A 139 7.47 -8.43 -10.02
CA GLU A 139 8.85 -8.87 -10.28
C GLU A 139 9.83 -8.14 -9.36
N CYS A 140 9.53 -6.89 -9.03
CA CYS A 140 10.31 -6.00 -8.20
C CYS A 140 9.82 -6.03 -6.73
N PRO A 141 10.72 -5.82 -5.75
CA PRO A 141 10.35 -5.61 -4.36
C PRO A 141 9.34 -4.47 -4.21
N LEU A 142 8.20 -4.78 -3.58
CA LEU A 142 7.19 -3.82 -3.18
C LEU A 142 7.11 -3.77 -1.65
N SER A 143 7.17 -2.57 -1.09
CA SER A 143 6.87 -2.29 0.30
C SER A 143 5.53 -1.59 0.44
N LYS A 144 4.78 -1.94 1.49
CA LYS A 144 3.47 -1.36 1.78
C LYS A 144 3.35 -0.96 3.25
N PHE A 145 2.88 0.27 3.48
CA PHE A 145 2.61 0.81 4.80
C PHE A 145 1.31 1.62 4.83
N ALA A 146 0.19 0.90 4.93
CA ALA A 146 -1.14 1.42 4.59
C ALA A 146 -1.22 2.08 3.21
N ASP A 147 -1.40 3.39 3.15
CA ASP A 147 -1.61 4.18 1.94
C ASP A 147 -0.31 4.42 1.17
N ASP A 148 0.83 4.42 1.87
CA ASP A 148 2.15 4.51 1.25
C ASP A 148 2.55 3.15 0.63
N THR A 149 2.96 3.21 -0.64
CA THR A 149 3.46 2.07 -1.42
C THR A 149 4.79 2.46 -2.07
N THR A 150 5.82 1.64 -1.87
CA THR A 150 7.16 1.89 -2.41
C THR A 150 7.58 0.70 -3.28
N LEU A 151 7.97 0.96 -4.52
CA LEU A 151 8.46 -0.04 -5.48
C LEU A 151 9.95 0.18 -5.71
N GLY A 152 10.74 -0.90 -5.64
CA GLY A 152 12.19 -0.86 -5.85
C GLY A 152 12.56 -1.59 -7.13
N GLY A 153 13.06 -0.87 -8.12
CA GLY A 153 13.39 -1.41 -9.43
C GLY A 153 14.89 -1.30 -9.72
N VAL A 154 15.46 -2.26 -10.43
CA VAL A 154 16.82 -2.08 -10.94
C VAL A 154 16.77 -1.32 -12.26
N ALA A 155 17.59 -0.29 -12.39
CA ALA A 155 17.59 0.65 -13.52
C ALA A 155 18.87 0.58 -14.39
N ASP A 156 19.81 -0.32 -14.10
CA ASP A 156 21.08 -0.43 -14.84
C ASP A 156 20.92 -0.93 -16.28
N LYS A 157 19.88 -1.72 -16.54
CA LYS A 157 19.62 -2.39 -17.82
C LYS A 157 18.17 -2.21 -18.24
N ARG A 158 17.94 -2.24 -19.55
CA ARG A 158 16.60 -2.18 -20.15
C ARG A 158 15.64 -3.23 -19.59
N GLU A 159 16.13 -4.42 -19.28
CA GLU A 159 15.34 -5.50 -18.70
C GLU A 159 14.79 -5.14 -17.32
N GLY A 160 15.61 -4.50 -16.47
CA GLY A 160 15.22 -4.04 -15.14
C GLY A 160 14.22 -2.87 -15.18
N CYS A 161 14.48 -1.88 -16.05
CA CYS A 161 13.52 -0.80 -16.31
C CYS A 161 12.18 -1.35 -16.82
N ALA A 162 12.21 -2.32 -17.75
CA ALA A 162 11.00 -2.94 -18.27
C ALA A 162 10.25 -3.76 -17.20
N ALA A 163 10.93 -4.41 -16.27
CA ALA A 163 10.29 -5.08 -15.13
C ALA A 163 9.58 -4.08 -14.21
N THR A 164 10.27 -2.98 -13.89
CA THR A 164 9.71 -1.88 -13.07
C THR A 164 8.46 -1.30 -13.72
N GLN A 165 8.51 -1.00 -15.03
CA GLN A 165 7.35 -0.48 -15.76
C GLN A 165 6.19 -1.48 -15.81
N ARG A 166 6.45 -2.78 -16.02
CA ARG A 166 5.40 -3.81 -15.95
C ARG A 166 4.72 -3.84 -14.58
N ASP A 167 5.47 -3.67 -13.51
CA ASP A 167 4.93 -3.62 -12.15
C ASP A 167 4.10 -2.36 -11.91
N LEU A 168 4.52 -1.20 -12.44
CA LEU A 168 3.70 0.02 -12.42
C LEU A 168 2.38 -0.16 -13.18
N ASP A 169 2.41 -0.77 -14.37
CA ASP A 169 1.21 -1.06 -15.15
C ASP A 169 0.26 -2.03 -14.40
N ARG A 170 0.82 -3.00 -13.67
CA ARG A 170 0.06 -3.91 -12.80
C ARG A 170 -0.54 -3.18 -11.60
N LEU A 171 0.18 -2.24 -10.98
CA LEU A 171 -0.32 -1.41 -9.87
C LEU A 171 -1.47 -0.52 -10.31
N GLU A 172 -1.37 0.11 -11.48
CA GLU A 172 -2.48 0.88 -12.07
C GLU A 172 -3.70 -0.01 -12.33
N SER A 173 -3.49 -1.14 -13.01
CA SER A 173 -4.56 -2.11 -13.28
C SER A 173 -5.19 -2.65 -11.99
N TRP A 174 -4.41 -2.81 -10.91
CA TRP A 174 -4.94 -3.17 -9.60
C TRP A 174 -5.80 -2.04 -9.04
N ALA A 175 -5.36 -0.79 -9.12
CA ALA A 175 -6.10 0.35 -8.60
C ALA A 175 -7.46 0.49 -9.30
N GLU A 176 -7.49 0.38 -10.63
CA GLU A 176 -8.72 0.41 -11.42
C GLU A 176 -9.70 -0.70 -11.02
N ARG A 177 -9.22 -1.96 -10.95
CA ARG A 177 -10.04 -3.13 -10.57
C ARG A 177 -10.61 -3.03 -9.16
N ASN A 178 -9.91 -2.35 -8.25
CA ASN A 178 -10.32 -2.18 -6.86
C ASN A 178 -11.03 -0.85 -6.57
N LEU A 179 -11.31 -0.04 -7.61
CA LEU A 179 -11.90 1.30 -7.51
C LEU A 179 -11.08 2.26 -6.61
N MET A 180 -9.76 2.08 -6.61
CA MET A 180 -8.80 2.91 -5.89
C MET A 180 -8.10 3.86 -6.87
N LYS A 181 -7.42 4.88 -6.32
CA LYS A 181 -6.61 5.81 -7.12
C LYS A 181 -5.34 6.13 -6.36
N PHE A 182 -4.23 6.27 -7.09
CA PHE A 182 -3.02 6.83 -6.55
C PHE A 182 -3.00 8.35 -6.67
N ASN A 183 -2.32 9.02 -5.75
CA ASN A 183 -2.25 10.45 -5.62
C ASN A 183 -1.14 11.01 -6.52
N LYS A 184 -1.51 11.46 -7.71
CA LYS A 184 -0.56 12.01 -8.70
C LYS A 184 0.39 13.06 -8.14
N GLY A 185 -0.08 13.94 -7.25
CA GLY A 185 0.76 14.97 -6.65
C GLY A 185 1.83 14.45 -5.67
N LYS A 186 1.86 13.14 -5.40
CA LYS A 186 2.82 12.47 -4.53
C LYS A 186 3.60 11.36 -5.25
N TRP A 187 3.42 11.18 -6.56
CA TRP A 187 4.22 10.20 -7.29
C TRP A 187 5.64 10.71 -7.44
N ARG A 188 6.60 9.96 -6.92
CA ARG A 188 8.00 10.35 -6.91
C ARG A 188 8.87 9.18 -7.31
N VAL A 189 9.95 9.45 -8.03
CA VAL A 189 11.02 8.49 -8.25
C VAL A 189 12.33 9.08 -7.76
N VAL A 190 13.05 8.31 -6.94
CA VAL A 190 14.41 8.63 -6.51
C VAL A 190 15.36 7.67 -7.19
N HIS A 191 16.26 8.22 -7.99
CA HIS A 191 17.27 7.48 -8.72
C HIS A 191 18.51 7.29 -7.85
N LEU A 192 18.81 6.04 -7.49
CA LEU A 192 19.94 5.64 -6.65
C LEU A 192 21.02 4.91 -7.47
N GLY A 193 22.23 4.85 -6.90
CA GLY A 193 23.37 4.17 -7.50
C GLY A 193 24.17 5.04 -8.48
N ARG A 194 25.44 4.68 -8.69
CA ARG A 194 26.34 5.40 -9.60
C ARG A 194 25.91 5.13 -11.05
N ASN A 195 26.00 6.15 -11.91
CA ASN A 195 25.67 6.07 -13.34
C ASN A 195 24.21 5.64 -13.64
N ASN A 196 23.26 5.98 -12.75
CA ASN A 196 21.85 5.72 -13.02
C ASN A 196 21.41 6.48 -14.30
N PRO A 197 20.77 5.80 -15.27
CA PRO A 197 20.36 6.43 -16.53
C PRO A 197 19.17 7.39 -16.40
N LEU A 198 18.60 7.54 -15.20
CA LEU A 198 17.46 8.39 -14.89
C LEU A 198 16.26 8.01 -15.77
N HIS A 199 15.87 6.73 -15.69
CA HIS A 199 14.76 6.22 -16.49
C HIS A 199 13.48 6.98 -16.15
N GLN A 200 12.68 7.29 -17.18
CA GLN A 200 11.39 7.94 -16.99
C GLN A 200 10.30 6.88 -16.88
N ASP A 201 9.97 6.55 -15.64
CA ASP A 201 8.84 5.69 -15.32
C ASP A 201 7.51 6.43 -15.50
N ARG A 202 6.45 5.67 -15.80
CA ARG A 202 5.07 6.18 -15.89
C ARG A 202 4.10 5.32 -15.10
N LEU A 203 3.03 5.94 -14.61
CA LEU A 203 1.86 5.26 -14.11
C LEU A 203 0.70 5.66 -15.02
N GLY A 204 0.26 4.72 -15.87
CA GLY A 204 -0.67 5.01 -16.95
C GLY A 204 -0.08 5.88 -18.04
N ALA A 205 -0.81 6.94 -18.38
CA ALA A 205 -0.40 7.92 -19.38
C ALA A 205 0.57 8.98 -18.82
N ASP A 206 0.77 9.02 -17.50
CA ASP A 206 1.43 10.11 -16.81
C ASP A 206 2.82 9.71 -16.29
N LEU A 207 3.80 10.59 -16.49
CA LEU A 207 5.18 10.40 -16.00
C LEU A 207 5.27 10.64 -14.49
N LEU A 208 6.16 9.89 -13.84
CA LEU A 208 6.54 10.14 -12.46
C LEU A 208 7.50 11.32 -12.37
N GLU A 209 7.41 12.10 -11.30
CA GLU A 209 8.31 13.22 -11.05
C GLU A 209 9.58 12.71 -10.37
N SER A 210 10.74 12.92 -10.98
CA SER A 210 12.03 12.65 -10.35
C SER A 210 12.26 13.60 -9.18
N SER A 211 12.78 13.06 -8.08
CA SER A 211 13.13 13.81 -6.89
C SER A 211 14.53 13.43 -6.41
N SER A 212 15.28 14.42 -5.92
CA SER A 212 16.59 14.17 -5.31
C SER A 212 16.46 13.65 -3.89
N VAL A 213 15.39 14.00 -3.17
CA VAL A 213 15.19 13.61 -1.77
C VAL A 213 13.72 13.35 -1.54
N GLU A 214 13.38 12.18 -1.00
CA GLU A 214 12.02 11.85 -0.59
C GLU A 214 11.91 11.40 0.86
N LYS A 215 10.75 11.66 1.46
CA LYS A 215 10.48 11.27 2.84
C LYS A 215 9.71 9.96 2.88
N ASP A 216 10.40 8.89 3.26
CA ASP A 216 9.84 7.54 3.39
C ASP A 216 9.61 7.21 4.87
N LEU A 217 8.35 7.14 5.29
CA LEU A 217 7.90 6.82 6.65
C LEU A 217 8.59 7.60 7.79
N GLY A 218 9.05 8.82 7.50
CA GLY A 218 9.74 9.69 8.46
C GLY A 218 11.24 9.84 8.23
N VAL A 219 11.84 9.02 7.36
CA VAL A 219 13.26 9.05 7.01
C VAL A 219 13.45 9.75 5.66
N LEU A 220 14.51 10.55 5.53
CA LEU A 220 14.86 11.16 4.25
C LEU A 220 15.76 10.23 3.45
N VAL A 221 15.39 10.00 2.19
CA VAL A 221 16.08 9.15 1.23
C VAL A 221 16.60 10.07 0.13
N ASP A 222 17.91 10.29 0.11
CA ASP A 222 18.59 11.17 -0.84
C ASP A 222 19.25 10.36 -1.96
N ASN A 223 19.21 10.86 -3.19
CA ASN A 223 19.95 10.31 -4.33
C ASN A 223 21.47 10.36 -4.17
N ARG A 224 21.95 11.15 -3.20
CA ARG A 224 23.34 11.18 -2.75
C ARG A 224 23.69 10.13 -1.71
N MET A 225 22.77 9.23 -1.35
CA MET A 225 23.08 8.13 -0.44
C MET A 225 24.24 7.30 -1.02
N THR A 226 25.44 7.59 -0.54
CA THR A 226 26.62 6.75 -0.69
C THR A 226 26.64 5.84 0.53
N MET A 227 26.18 4.62 0.36
CA MET A 227 26.39 3.59 1.38
C MET A 227 27.81 3.05 1.18
N SER A 228 28.65 3.27 2.19
CA SER A 228 30.06 2.84 2.26
C SER A 228 30.20 1.60 3.13
#